data_AF-A0A7S2U3V2-F1
#
_entry.id   AF-A0A7S2U3V2-F1
#
_cell.length_a   1.000
_cell.length_b   1.000
_cell.length_c   1.000
_cell.angle_alpha   90.00
_cell.angle_beta   90.00
_cell.angle_gamma   90.00
#
_symmetry.space_group_name_H-M   'P 1'
#
loop_
_entity.id
_entity.type
_entity.pdbx_description
1 polymer ?
#
loop_
_entity_poly.entity_id
_entity_poly.type
_entity_poly.pdbx_seq_one_letter_code
_entity_poly.pdbx_strand_id
1 'polypeptide(L)'
;RGPLAGPVVAAACHIPPGVHVPNIKDSKVLSAKKREEAFAFLMDHEQVKCAWCAVDNNRIDAINILQATFEAMEQAVEKLKPELSPDMVLVDGHMVPPAWGGGPSPPG
;
A
#
# COMPACT_ATOMS: atom_id res chain seq x y z
N ARG A 1 -9.42 -16.02 7.40
CA ARG A 1 -8.34 -17.01 7.70
C ARG A 1 -7.07 -16.44 7.09
N GLY A 2 -6.38 -15.59 7.84
CA GLY A 2 -5.17 -14.91 7.37
C GLY A 2 -4.01 -15.92 7.26
N PRO A 3 -3.13 -15.79 6.26
CA PRO A 3 -1.99 -16.69 6.11
C PRO A 3 -1.12 -16.69 7.37
N LEU A 4 -0.78 -17.90 7.83
CA LEU A 4 -0.13 -18.25 9.10
C LEU A 4 1.38 -17.92 9.07
N ALA A 5 1.70 -16.63 9.07
CA ALA A 5 3.05 -16.05 9.11
C ALA A 5 3.80 -16.01 7.76
N GLY A 6 3.36 -15.11 6.90
CA GLY A 6 4.27 -14.41 5.98
C GLY A 6 4.52 -12.99 6.52
N PRO A 7 5.63 -12.32 6.14
CA PRO A 7 5.82 -10.91 6.47
C PRO A 7 4.60 -10.10 6.01
N VAL A 8 4.19 -9.11 6.80
CA VAL A 8 3.13 -8.19 6.40
C VAL A 8 3.72 -7.23 5.39
N VAL A 9 3.19 -7.24 4.17
CA VAL A 9 3.63 -6.32 3.11
C VAL A 9 2.52 -5.32 2.85
N ALA A 10 2.86 -4.03 2.91
CA ALA A 10 2.02 -2.93 2.47
C ALA A 10 2.69 -2.21 1.31
N ALA A 11 1.89 -1.82 0.32
CA ALA A 11 2.33 -1.03 -0.82
C ALA A 11 1.46 0.21 -0.94
N ALA A 12 2.10 1.33 -1.29
CA ALA A 12 1.47 2.59 -1.60
C ALA A 12 1.89 2.97 -3.02
N CYS A 13 0.92 3.33 -3.86
CA CYS A 13 1.17 3.74 -5.24
C CYS A 13 0.44 5.05 -5.50
N HIS A 14 1.14 6.01 -6.06
CA HIS A 14 0.59 7.25 -6.59
C HIS A 14 0.60 7.20 -8.10
N ILE A 15 -0.58 7.37 -8.70
CA ILE A 15 -0.77 7.39 -10.15
C ILE A 15 -1.41 8.76 -10.48
N PRO A 16 -0.75 9.61 -11.29
CA PRO A 16 -1.28 10.92 -11.64
C PRO A 16 -2.58 10.80 -12.44
N PRO A 17 -3.51 11.77 -12.32
CA PRO A 17 -4.70 11.84 -13.14
C PRO A 17 -4.30 12.02 -14.61
N GLY A 18 -4.56 11.01 -15.44
CA GLY A 18 -4.19 10.99 -16.87
C GLY A 18 -3.30 9.81 -17.27
N VAL A 19 -2.64 9.14 -16.31
CA VAL A 19 -1.90 7.92 -16.59
C VAL A 19 -2.88 6.75 -16.72
N HIS A 20 -3.10 6.29 -17.95
CA HIS A 20 -3.91 5.11 -18.20
C HIS A 20 -3.02 3.87 -18.19
N VAL A 21 -3.09 3.10 -17.10
CA VAL A 21 -2.38 1.84 -17.01
C VAL A 21 -3.18 0.79 -17.78
N PRO A 22 -2.63 0.21 -18.86
CA PRO A 22 -3.33 -0.81 -19.62
C PRO A 22 -3.68 -1.99 -18.70
N ASN A 23 -4.90 -2.53 -18.81
CA ASN A 23 -5.34 -3.75 -18.12
C ASN A 23 -5.60 -3.67 -16.59
N ILE A 24 -5.61 -2.49 -15.95
CA ILE A 24 -5.89 -2.38 -14.49
C ILE A 24 -7.39 -2.45 -14.10
N LYS A 25 -8.31 -2.62 -15.05
CA LYS A 25 -9.76 -2.49 -14.80
C LYS A 25 -10.43 -3.58 -13.96
N ASP A 26 -9.81 -4.74 -13.74
CA ASP A 26 -10.41 -5.80 -12.94
C ASP A 26 -9.32 -6.64 -12.24
N SER A 27 -9.05 -6.32 -10.97
CA SER A 27 -7.98 -6.93 -10.16
C SER A 27 -8.19 -8.42 -9.87
N LYS A 28 -9.30 -9.01 -10.34
CA LYS A 28 -9.65 -10.42 -10.14
C LYS A 28 -9.21 -11.35 -11.28
N VAL A 29 -8.75 -10.84 -12.43
CA VAL A 29 -8.41 -11.69 -13.61
C VAL A 29 -7.12 -11.25 -14.32
N LEU A 30 -6.10 -10.85 -13.56
CA LEU A 30 -4.77 -10.59 -14.13
C LEU A 30 -3.89 -11.84 -13.99
N SER A 31 -3.57 -12.48 -15.11
CA SER A 31 -2.53 -13.52 -15.16
C SER A 31 -1.19 -12.94 -14.69
N ALA A 32 -0.30 -13.78 -14.14
CA ALA A 32 1.00 -13.34 -13.62
C ALA A 32 1.76 -12.45 -14.64
N LYS A 33 1.75 -12.88 -15.91
CA LYS A 33 2.36 -12.14 -17.02
C LYS A 33 1.79 -10.72 -17.21
N LYS A 34 0.45 -10.56 -17.16
CA LYS A 34 -0.17 -9.23 -17.30
C LYS A 34 0.11 -8.31 -16.11
N ARG A 35 0.29 -8.87 -14.91
CA ARG A 35 0.71 -8.10 -13.73
C ARG A 35 2.14 -7.61 -13.85
N GLU A 36 3.04 -8.45 -14.34
CA GLU A 36 4.44 -8.07 -14.58
C GLU A 36 4.54 -6.98 -15.66
N GLU A 37 3.78 -7.09 -16.75
CA GLU A 37 3.72 -6.06 -17.80
C GLU A 37 3.17 -4.72 -17.26
N ALA A 38 2.09 -4.76 -16.48
CA ALA A 38 1.53 -3.56 -15.84
C ALA A 38 2.49 -2.97 -14.80
N PHE A 39 3.17 -3.81 -14.02
CA PHE A 39 4.18 -3.37 -13.05
C PHE A 39 5.37 -2.72 -13.75
N ALA A 40 5.89 -3.32 -14.83
CA ALA A 40 6.96 -2.74 -15.63
C ALA A 40 6.54 -1.38 -16.19
N PHE A 41 5.32 -1.25 -16.74
CA PHE A 41 4.81 0.03 -17.22
C PHE A 41 4.71 1.08 -16.10
N LEU A 42 4.19 0.68 -14.93
CA LEU A 42 4.10 1.57 -13.77
C LEU A 42 5.46 2.02 -13.25
N MET A 43 6.46 1.13 -13.28
CA MET A 43 7.82 1.43 -12.83
C MET A 43 8.63 2.26 -13.83
N ASP A 44 8.33 2.15 -15.13
CA ASP A 44 9.00 2.90 -16.20
C ASP A 44 8.42 4.32 -16.36
N HIS A 45 7.19 4.54 -15.88
CA HIS A 45 6.52 5.83 -16.01
C HIS A 45 7.02 6.83 -14.94
N GLU A 46 7.78 7.85 -15.34
CA GLU A 46 8.44 8.82 -14.43
C GLU A 46 7.50 9.50 -13.41
N GLN A 47 6.23 9.69 -13.80
CA GLN A 47 5.21 10.33 -12.97
C GLN A 47 4.51 9.37 -11.99
N VAL A 48 4.64 8.05 -12.19
CA VAL A 48 4.09 7.05 -11.28
C VAL A 48 5.12 6.78 -10.20
N LYS A 49 4.69 6.78 -8.95
CA LYS A 49 5.57 6.46 -7.82
C LYS A 49 4.96 5.37 -6.97
N CYS A 50 5.74 4.33 -6.75
CA CYS A 50 5.31 3.17 -5.98
C CYS A 50 6.35 2.92 -4.90
N ALA A 51 5.90 2.68 -3.68
CA ALA A 51 6.74 2.24 -2.59
C ALA A 51 6.06 1.10 -1.86
N TRP A 52 6.87 0.26 -1.24
CA TRP A 52 6.38 -0.84 -0.43
C TRP A 52 7.27 -1.02 0.80
N CYS A 53 6.66 -1.60 1.83
CA CYS A 53 7.33 -1.98 3.05
C CYS A 53 6.88 -3.38 3.45
N ALA A 54 7.81 -4.17 3.95
CA ALA A 54 7.55 -5.49 4.50
C ALA A 54 7.99 -5.47 5.97
N VAL A 55 7.10 -5.88 6.86
CA VAL A 55 7.36 -6.07 8.28
C VAL A 55 7.51 -7.56 8.52
N ASP A 56 8.66 -7.97 9.04
CA ASP A 56 8.99 -9.37 9.27
C ASP A 56 8.21 -9.98 10.45
N ASN A 57 8.24 -11.30 10.53
CA ASN A 57 7.54 -12.04 11.58
C ASN A 57 8.02 -11.69 12.99
N ASN A 58 9.30 -11.43 13.22
CA ASN A 58 9.79 -11.08 14.55
C ASN A 58 9.22 -9.74 15.01
N ARG A 59 9.10 -8.78 14.08
CA ARG A 59 8.45 -7.50 14.36
C ARG A 59 6.96 -7.71 14.60
N ILE A 60 6.27 -8.50 13.79
CA ILE A 60 4.85 -8.86 14.00
C ILE A 60 4.62 -9.48 15.38
N ASP A 61 5.48 -10.40 15.81
CA ASP A 61 5.37 -11.05 17.12
C ASP A 61 5.59 -10.05 18.27
N ALA A 62 6.41 -9.02 18.07
CA ALA A 62 6.68 -7.98 19.06
C ALA A 62 5.54 -6.95 19.20
N ILE A 63 4.89 -6.57 18.09
CA ILE A 63 3.91 -5.46 18.08
C ILE A 63 2.48 -5.89 17.74
N ASN A 64 2.23 -7.17 17.44
CA ASN A 64 1.02 -7.75 16.87
C ASN A 64 0.75 -7.43 15.39
N ILE A 65 -0.05 -8.28 14.74
CA ILE A 65 -0.35 -8.21 13.30
C ILE A 65 -1.03 -6.90 12.88
N LEU A 66 -1.84 -6.30 13.75
CA LEU A 66 -2.53 -5.06 13.45
C LEU A 66 -1.56 -3.88 13.42
N GLN A 67 -0.72 -3.75 14.46
CA GLN A 67 0.27 -2.67 14.51
C GLN A 67 1.33 -2.86 13.41
N ALA A 68 1.75 -4.09 13.12
CA ALA A 68 2.64 -4.38 12.01
C ALA A 68 2.05 -3.96 10.66
N THR A 69 0.73 -4.11 10.49
CA THR A 69 0.03 -3.61 9.30
C THR A 69 0.08 -2.08 9.23
N PHE A 70 -0.17 -1.39 10.33
CA PHE A 70 -0.07 0.07 10.37
C PHE A 70 1.35 0.56 10.11
N GLU A 71 2.35 -0.07 10.73
CA GLU A 71 3.76 0.26 10.54
C GLU A 71 4.19 0.06 9.07
N ALA A 72 3.77 -1.04 8.44
CA ALA A 72 4.04 -1.27 7.02
C ALA A 72 3.40 -0.19 6.13
N MET A 73 2.15 0.19 6.41
CA MET A 73 1.42 1.23 5.67
C MET A 73 2.05 2.61 5.84
N GLU A 74 2.38 3.00 7.07
CA GLU A 74 3.06 4.26 7.40
C GLU A 74 4.39 4.36 6.66
N GLN A 75 5.24 3.33 6.76
CA GLN A 75 6.53 3.32 6.08
C GLN A 75 6.40 3.34 4.56
N ALA A 76 5.42 2.64 3.98
CA ALA A 76 5.20 2.66 2.54
C ALA A 76 4.85 4.08 2.04
N VAL A 77 3.98 4.80 2.76
CA VAL A 77 3.63 6.19 2.40
C VAL A 77 4.78 7.15 2.70
N GLU A 78 5.49 6.97 3.81
CA GLU A 78 6.64 7.81 4.15
C GLU A 78 7.75 7.76 3.12
N LYS A 79 7.97 6.60 2.47
CA LYS A 79 8.90 6.50 1.33
C LYS A 79 8.46 7.33 0.12
N LEU A 80 7.17 7.61 -0.02
CA LEU A 80 6.64 8.45 -1.10
C LEU A 80 6.60 9.94 -0.75
N LYS A 81 6.53 10.31 0.54
CA LYS A 81 6.45 11.71 1.00
C LYS A 81 7.58 12.64 0.46
N PRO A 82 8.85 12.20 0.30
CA PRO A 82 9.89 13.06 -0.26
C PRO A 82 9.66 13.43 -1.72
N GLU A 83 9.04 12.54 -2.49
CA GLU A 83 8.80 12.71 -3.93
C GLU A 83 7.39 13.21 -4.24
N LEU A 84 6.47 13.09 -3.27
CA LEU A 84 5.06 13.41 -3.40
C LEU A 84 4.56 14.14 -2.16
N SER A 85 3.82 15.22 -2.37
CA SER A 85 2.99 15.87 -1.34
C SER A 85 1.52 15.54 -1.59
N PRO A 86 1.06 14.31 -1.33
CA PRO A 86 -0.33 13.95 -1.60
C PRO A 86 -1.25 14.64 -0.59
N ASP A 87 -2.26 15.36 -1.07
CA ASP A 87 -3.34 15.92 -0.23
C ASP A 87 -4.26 14.82 0.32
N MET A 88 -4.25 13.63 -0.30
CA MET A 88 -5.16 12.54 0.03
C MET A 88 -4.51 11.17 -0.24
N VAL A 89 -4.74 10.22 0.68
CA VAL A 89 -4.32 8.82 0.53
C VAL A 89 -5.58 7.94 0.57
N LEU A 90 -5.77 7.15 -0.49
CA LEU A 90 -6.85 6.16 -0.57
C LEU A 90 -6.29 4.81 -0.11
N VAL A 91 -6.88 4.24 0.94
CA VAL A 91 -6.49 2.94 1.50
C VAL A 91 -7.56 1.91 1.18
N ASP A 92 -7.16 0.80 0.57
CA ASP A 92 -8.03 -0.36 0.38
C ASP A 92 -8.08 -1.19 1.66
N GLY A 93 -8.88 -0.74 2.62
CA GLY A 93 -8.99 -1.37 3.93
C GLY A 93 -9.97 -0.66 4.87
N HIS A 94 -10.47 -1.39 5.87
CA HIS A 94 -11.34 -0.83 6.90
C HIS A 94 -10.55 -0.11 8.01
N MET A 95 -9.26 -0.39 8.14
CA MET A 95 -8.43 0.23 9.16
C MET A 95 -7.26 0.95 8.51
N VAL A 96 -7.06 2.20 8.93
CA VAL A 96 -5.94 3.03 8.53
C VAL A 96 -5.08 3.33 9.76
N PRO A 97 -3.78 3.60 9.57
CA PRO A 97 -2.93 3.99 10.68
C PRO A 97 -3.51 5.19 11.44
N PRO A 98 -3.54 5.16 12.79
CA PRO A 98 -4.08 6.26 13.60
C PRO A 98 -3.43 7.61 13.28
N ALA A 99 -2.15 7.61 12.88
CA ALA A 99 -1.40 8.80 12.50
C ALA A 99 -2.00 9.55 11.30
N TRP A 100 -2.84 8.90 10.48
CA TRP A 100 -3.49 9.50 9.31
C TRP A 100 -4.89 10.05 9.62
N GLY A 101 -5.30 10.06 10.90
CA GLY A 101 -6.56 10.65 11.34
C GLY A 101 -7.78 9.75 11.22
N GLY A 102 -7.63 8.49 10.79
CA GLY A 102 -8.73 7.50 10.77
C GLY A 102 -8.78 6.60 12.00
N GLY A 103 -8.45 7.15 13.17
CA GLY A 103 -8.80 6.50 14.44
C GLY A 103 -10.33 6.42 14.61
N PRO A 104 -10.86 5.46 15.37
CA PRO A 104 -12.29 5.39 15.63
C PRO A 104 -12.76 6.74 16.17
N SER A 105 -13.79 7.32 15.53
CA SER A 105 -14.47 8.50 16.08
C SER A 105 -14.76 8.26 17.56
N PRO A 106 -14.45 9.22 18.45
CA PRO A 106 -14.74 9.04 19.87
C PRO A 106 -16.25 8.77 20.03
N PRO A 107 -16.65 7.85 20.92
CA PRO A 107 -18.05 7.65 21.20
C PRO A 107 -18.61 8.97 21.76
N GLY A 108 -19.65 9.48 21.08
CA GLY A 108 -20.43 10.63 21.54
C GLY A 108 -21.26 10.32 22.77
#